data_AF-A0A6V7J0B6-F1
#
_entry.id   AF-A0A6V7J0B6-F1
#
_cell.length_a   1.000
_cell.length_b   1.000
_cell.length_c   1.000
_cell.angle_alpha   90.00
_cell.angle_beta   90.00
_cell.angle_gamma   90.00
#
_symmetry.space_group_name_H-M   'P 1'
#
loop_
_entity.id
_entity.type
_entity.pdbx_description
1 polymer ?
#
loop_
_entity_poly.entity_id
_entity_poly.type
_entity_poly.pdbx_seq_one_letter_code
_entity_poly.pdbx_strand_id
1 'polypeptide(L)' 'MASNGIMNGDGDIVTVWKNCDAVTFDVDSTVIQEEGIDELARYCGKGEQVSE' A
#
# COMPACT_ATOMS: atom_id res chain seq x y z
N MET A 1 12.74 -1.35 33.95
CA MET A 1 11.38 -0.78 34.03
C MET A 1 10.85 -0.73 32.61
N ALA A 2 10.13 -1.78 32.19
CA ALA A 2 9.49 -1.80 30.88
C ALA A 2 8.36 -0.77 30.91
N SER A 3 8.49 0.32 30.15
CA SER A 3 7.35 1.17 29.83
C SER A 3 6.60 0.53 28.66
N ASN A 4 5.79 -0.48 28.98
CA ASN A 4 4.68 -0.88 28.12
C ASN A 4 3.63 0.24 28.20
N GLY A 5 3.76 1.24 27.32
CA GLY A 5 2.79 2.31 27.15
C GLY A 5 2.05 2.11 25.84
N ILE A 6 0.76 1.81 25.93
CA ILE A 6 -0.17 1.73 24.82
C ILE A 6 -0.11 3.04 24.02
N MET A 7 0.35 2.96 22.77
CA MET A 7 0.29 4.05 21.78
C MET A 7 -1.19 4.40 21.54
N ASN A 8 -1.63 5.61 21.91
CA ASN A 8 -3.04 6.01 21.84
C ASN A 8 -3.38 6.38 20.38
N GLY A 9 -4.34 5.64 19.83
CA GLY A 9 -4.52 5.31 18.40
C GLY A 9 -4.67 6.42 17.35
N ASP A 10 -4.56 7.71 17.67
CA ASP A 10 -4.65 8.80 16.68
C ASP A 10 -3.42 9.72 16.69
N GLY A 11 -2.83 9.97 17.87
CA GLY A 11 -1.69 10.90 18.01
C GLY A 11 -0.40 10.36 17.41
N ASP A 12 -0.23 9.04 17.46
CA ASP A 12 1.00 8.38 17.02
C ASP A 12 1.08 8.30 15.48
N ILE A 13 -0.05 8.06 14.81
CA ILE A 13 -0.13 8.06 13.33
C ILE A 13 0.18 9.45 12.78
N VAL A 14 -0.40 10.50 13.37
CA VAL A 14 -0.14 11.89 12.96
C VAL A 14 1.33 12.26 13.16
N THR A 15 1.96 11.76 14.22
CA THR A 15 3.38 12.00 14.50
C THR A 15 4.28 11.30 13.49
N VAL A 16 3.97 10.06 13.11
CA VAL A 16 4.71 9.32 12.07
C VAL A 16 4.59 10.04 10.72
N TRP A 17 3.37 10.45 10.33
CA TRP A 17 3.15 11.16 9.06
C TRP A 17 3.88 12.49 8.97
N LYS A 18 3.98 13.23 10.08
CA LYS A 18 4.67 14.54 10.12
C LYS A 18 6.19 14.43 10.07
N ASN A 19 6.76 13.33 10.54
CA ASN A 19 8.20 13.21 10.77
C ASN A 19 8.92 12.25 9.81
N CYS A 20 8.21 11.65 8.84
CA CYS A 20 8.86 10.76 7.88
C CYS A 20 9.70 11.54 6.85
N ASP A 21 10.88 11.03 6.51
CA ASP A 21 11.74 11.59 5.46
C ASP A 21 11.27 11.22 4.05
N ALA A 22 10.53 10.11 3.93
CA ALA A 22 10.01 9.59 2.67
C ALA A 22 8.69 8.84 2.86
N VAL A 23 7.85 8.84 1.82
CA VAL A 23 6.62 8.06 1.73
C VAL A 23 6.70 7.19 0.49
N THR A 24 6.52 5.89 0.66
CA THR A 24 6.45 4.91 -0.43
C THR A 24 5.02 4.47 -0.59
N PHE A 25 4.51 4.59 -1.81
CA PHE A 25 3.20 4.08 -2.16
C PHE A 25 3.38 2.77 -2.93
N ASP A 26 2.62 1.77 -2.51
CA ASP A 26 2.33 0.67 -3.42
C ASP A 26 1.58 1.21 -4.65
N VAL A 27 1.73 0.55 -5.79
CA VAL A 27 1.19 1.07 -7.05
C VAL A 27 -0.19 0.47 -7.28
N ASP A 28 -0.24 -0.84 -7.45
CA ASP A 28 -1.45 -1.57 -7.77
C ASP A 28 -2.44 -1.50 -6.60
N SER A 29 -3.72 -1.25 -6.90
CA SER A 29 -4.81 -1.04 -5.95
C SER A 29 -4.61 0.05 -4.86
N THR A 30 -3.50 0.79 -4.89
CA THR A 30 -3.18 1.86 -3.92
C THR A 30 -3.08 3.22 -4.60
N VAL A 31 -2.19 3.38 -5.59
CA VAL A 31 -2.07 4.63 -6.37
C VAL A 31 -3.01 4.60 -7.57
N ILE A 32 -3.10 3.44 -8.22
CA ILE A 32 -4.04 3.17 -9.31
C ILE A 32 -5.11 2.17 -8.85
N GLN A 33 -6.24 2.12 -9.55
CA GLN A 33 -7.34 1.21 -9.19
C GLN A 33 -7.17 -0.16 -9.82
N GLU A 34 -6.40 -0.22 -10.90
CA GLU A 34 -6.14 -1.41 -11.69
C GLU A 34 -4.90 -2.15 -11.16
N GLU A 35 -4.82 -3.43 -11.52
CA GLU A 35 -3.62 -4.25 -11.36
C GLU A 35 -2.80 -4.19 -12.64
N GLY A 36 -1.54 -3.74 -12.58
CA GLY A 36 -0.71 -3.56 -13.76
C GLY A 36 -0.52 -4.84 -14.57
N ILE A 37 -0.48 -5.99 -13.90
CA ILE A 37 -0.34 -7.30 -14.56
C ILE A 37 -1.62 -7.72 -15.30
N ASP A 38 -2.80 -7.43 -14.75
CA ASP A 38 -4.08 -7.75 -15.38
C ASP A 38 -4.28 -6.93 -16.65
N GLU A 39 -3.94 -5.65 -16.60
CA GLU A 39 -4.00 -4.77 -17.76
C GLU A 39 -3.03 -5.22 -18.86
N LEU A 40 -1.83 -5.66 -18.48
CA LEU A 40 -0.87 -6.25 -19.43
C LEU A 40 -1.38 -7.57 -20.02
N ALA A 41 -1.97 -8.44 -19.20
CA ALA A 41 -2.54 -9.71 -19.65
C ALA A 41 -3.73 -9.50 -20.59
N ARG A 42 -4.61 -8.54 -20.29
CA ARG A 42 -5.73 -8.12 -21.14
C ARG A 42 -5.24 -7.63 -22.49
N TYR A 43 -4.22 -6.79 -22.52
CA TYR A 43 -3.58 -6.33 -23.75
C TYR A 43 -2.99 -7.50 -24.57
N CYS A 44 -2.37 -8.47 -23.90
CA CYS A 44 -1.79 -9.65 -24.54
C CYS A 44 -2.82 -10.71 -24.96
N GLY A 45 -4.10 -10.55 -24.61
CA GLY A 45 -5.13 -11.58 -24.81
C GLY A 45 -4.89 -12.84 -23.95
N LYS A 46 -4.26 -12.67 -22.79
CA LYS A 46 -3.89 -13.74 -21.84
C LYS A 46 -4.51 -13.57 -20.45
N GLY A 47 -5.61 -12.81 -20.35
CA GLY A 47 -6.27 -12.52 -19.07
C GLY A 47 -6.62 -13.78 -18.27
N GLU A 48 -7.16 -14.83 -18.91
CA GLU A 48 -7.55 -16.07 -18.23
C GLU A 48 -6.38 -16.91 -17.69
N GLN A 49 -5.18 -16.78 -18.27
CA GLN A 49 -4.00 -17.53 -17.83
C GLN A 49 -3.24 -16.86 -16.70
N VAL A 50 -3.46 -15.56 -16.53
CA VAL A 50 -2.74 -14.70 -15.59
C VAL A 50 -3.62 -14.30 -14.42
N SER A 51 -4.95 -14.43 -14.55
CA SER A 51 -5.90 -14.19 -13.45
C SER A 51 -5.52 -15.00 -12.21
N GLU A 52 -5.56 -14.35 -11.04
CA GLU A 52 -5.37 -14.97 -9.72
C GLU A 52 -6.40 -16.06 -9.37
#